data_AF-A0A7S1MXI2-F1
#
_entry.id   AF-A0A7S1MXI2-F1
#
_cell.length_a   1.000
_cell.length_b   1.000
_cell.length_c   1.000
_cell.angle_alpha   90.00
_cell.angle_beta   90.00
_cell.angle_gamma   90.00
#
_symmetry.space_group_name_H-M   'P 1'
#
loop_
_entity.id
_entity.type
_entity.pdbx_description
1 polymer ?
#
loop_
_entity_poly.entity_id
_entity_poly.type
_entity_poly.pdbx_seq_one_letter_code
_entity_poly.pdbx_strand_id
1 'polypeptide(L)'
;GLGGAASGTSWDTRLRNEVLLRTLETLHVPPEHRLFEDPGALPMLLPPSPASHSDPLHLQTELLRRAPSWLVHAALRASGCGGALEAASCRTRFIDDELQLQRVSDVRQVVFLGAGSGMRSARLAMQGMTLWVVDSRQSLDQASRLL
;
A
#
# COMPACT_ATOMS: atom_id res chain seq x y z
N GLY A 1 -25.44 32.64 3.82
CA GLY A 1 -24.17 32.36 4.49
C GLY A 1 -23.55 31.16 3.83
N LEU A 2 -22.30 31.27 3.40
CA LEU A 2 -21.59 30.28 2.58
C LEU A 2 -21.51 28.92 3.32
N GLY A 3 -22.28 27.96 2.84
CA GLY A 3 -22.05 26.54 3.11
C GLY A 3 -20.80 26.12 2.36
N GLY A 4 -19.66 26.09 3.05
CA GLY A 4 -18.45 25.47 2.54
C GLY A 4 -18.70 23.97 2.40
N ALA A 5 -18.92 23.51 1.17
CA ALA A 5 -18.85 22.10 0.84
C ALA A 5 -17.47 21.60 1.25
N ALA A 6 -17.42 20.71 2.24
CA ALA A 6 -16.21 19.95 2.53
C ALA A 6 -15.85 19.18 1.25
N SER A 7 -14.82 19.64 0.55
CA SER A 7 -14.29 18.99 -0.63
C SER A 7 -13.76 17.61 -0.22
N GLY A 8 -14.50 16.57 -0.61
CA GLY A 8 -14.20 15.19 -0.27
C GLY A 8 -12.91 14.69 -0.94
N THR A 9 -11.77 14.89 -0.28
CA THR A 9 -10.48 14.24 -0.61
C THR A 9 -9.53 14.15 0.60
N SER A 10 -10.03 14.01 1.84
CA SER A 10 -9.12 13.59 2.93
C SER A 10 -8.83 12.10 2.77
N TRP A 11 -7.86 11.77 1.92
CA TRP A 11 -7.26 10.45 1.92
C TRP A 11 -6.66 10.24 3.32
N ASP A 12 -7.11 9.21 4.05
CA ASP A 12 -6.62 8.93 5.40
C ASP A 12 -5.08 8.84 5.35
N THR A 13 -4.44 9.75 6.09
CA THR A 13 -2.97 9.84 6.19
C THR A 13 -2.36 8.51 6.58
N ARG A 14 -3.05 7.70 7.39
CA ARG A 14 -2.59 6.36 7.79
C ARG A 14 -2.53 5.42 6.60
N LEU A 15 -3.58 5.39 5.79
CA LEU A 15 -3.67 4.53 4.61
C LEU A 15 -2.64 4.93 3.55
N ARG A 16 -2.43 6.23 3.34
CA ARG A 16 -1.36 6.74 2.46
C ARG A 16 0.03 6.34 2.94
N ASN A 17 0.30 6.46 4.24
CA ASN A 17 1.58 6.06 4.83
C ASN A 17 1.82 4.55 4.67
N GLU A 18 0.82 3.71 4.87
CA GLU A 18 0.96 2.25 4.69
C GLU A 18 1.26 1.89 3.22
N VAL A 19 0.60 2.52 2.25
CA VAL A 19 0.91 2.32 0.82
C VAL A 19 2.32 2.79 0.49
N LEU A 20 2.71 3.97 1.00
CA LEU A 20 4.03 4.53 0.76
C LEU A 20 5.12 3.58 1.28
N LEU A 21 5.01 3.13 2.52
CA LEU A 21 6.02 2.23 3.11
C LEU A 21 6.15 0.92 2.33
N ARG A 22 5.02 0.32 1.90
CA ARG A 22 5.05 -0.88 1.03
C ARG A 22 5.67 -0.62 -0.35
N THR A 23 5.44 0.58 -0.87
CA THR A 23 6.07 1.03 -2.12
C THR A 23 7.59 1.17 -1.95
N LEU A 24 8.04 1.74 -0.83
CA LEU A 24 9.47 1.90 -0.55
C LEU A 24 10.18 0.56 -0.39
N GLU A 25 9.56 -0.43 0.27
CA GLU A 25 10.07 -1.81 0.33
C GLU A 25 10.30 -2.38 -1.09
N THR A 26 9.28 -2.25 -1.95
CA THR A 26 9.32 -2.81 -3.32
C THR A 26 10.33 -2.09 -4.20
N LEU A 27 10.54 -0.78 -4.02
CA LEU A 27 11.42 0.01 -4.90
C LEU A 27 12.87 0.11 -4.42
N HIS A 28 13.10 0.19 -3.11
CA HIS A 28 14.40 0.61 -2.55
C HIS A 28 15.12 -0.46 -1.76
N VAL A 29 14.44 -1.51 -1.30
CA VAL A 29 15.09 -2.65 -0.66
C VAL A 29 15.56 -3.64 -1.73
N PRO A 30 16.85 -4.05 -1.73
CA PRO A 30 17.38 -5.02 -2.67
C PRO A 30 16.55 -6.32 -2.67
N PRO A 31 16.33 -6.97 -3.83
CA PRO A 31 15.48 -8.15 -3.93
C PRO A 31 15.83 -9.27 -2.93
N GLU A 32 17.12 -9.50 -2.67
CA GLU A 32 17.64 -10.50 -1.75
C GLU A 32 17.38 -10.21 -0.26
N HIS A 33 17.03 -8.96 0.06
CA HIS A 33 16.73 -8.50 1.42
C HIS A 33 15.26 -8.15 1.62
N ARG A 34 14.46 -8.17 0.55
CA ARG A 34 13.07 -7.77 0.59
C ARG A 34 12.22 -8.81 1.31
N LEU A 35 11.36 -8.35 2.22
CA LEU A 35 10.45 -9.25 2.95
C LEU A 35 9.24 -9.63 2.10
N PHE A 36 8.76 -8.75 1.23
CA PHE A 36 7.62 -9.00 0.33
C PHE A 36 7.69 -8.07 -0.89
N GLU A 37 7.00 -8.42 -1.97
CA GLU A 37 6.84 -7.55 -3.14
C GLU A 37 5.38 -7.18 -3.32
N ASP A 38 5.09 -5.88 -3.50
CA ASP A 38 3.73 -5.37 -3.68
C ASP A 38 3.66 -4.42 -4.89
N PRO A 39 3.53 -4.97 -6.12
CA PRO A 39 3.51 -4.17 -7.34
C PRO A 39 2.25 -3.29 -7.43
N GLY A 40 1.21 -3.62 -6.66
CA GLY A 40 -0.05 -2.88 -6.62
C GLY A 40 0.02 -1.62 -5.75
N ALA A 41 0.98 -1.50 -4.84
CA ALA A 41 1.08 -0.36 -3.92
C ALA A 41 1.42 0.96 -4.63
N LEU A 42 2.37 0.95 -5.57
CA LEU A 42 2.80 2.15 -6.29
C LEU A 42 1.66 2.80 -7.10
N PRO A 43 0.87 2.07 -7.91
CA PRO A 43 -0.31 2.62 -8.59
C PRO A 43 -1.33 3.30 -7.66
N MET A 44 -1.44 2.89 -6.39
CA MET A 44 -2.39 3.52 -5.45
C MET A 44 -1.94 4.88 -4.94
N LEU A 45 -0.65 5.21 -5.11
CA LEU A 45 -0.11 6.56 -4.84
C LEU A 45 -0.36 7.52 -6.00
N LEU A 46 -0.62 7.00 -7.20
CA LEU A 46 -0.81 7.80 -8.40
C LEU A 46 -2.26 8.28 -8.52
N PRO A 47 -2.48 9.50 -9.04
CA PRO A 47 -3.82 9.95 -9.37
C PRO A 47 -4.44 9.07 -10.47
N PRO A 48 -5.77 8.88 -10.47
CA PRO A 48 -6.45 7.99 -11.42
C PRO A 48 -6.46 8.49 -12.87
N SER A 49 -6.01 9.71 -13.14
CA SER A 49 -5.97 10.27 -14.49
C SER A 49 -4.55 10.70 -14.88
N PRO A 50 -3.99 10.14 -15.97
CA PRO A 50 -2.69 10.56 -16.51
C PRO A 50 -2.71 12.00 -17.07
N ALA A 51 -3.89 12.60 -17.28
CA ALA A 51 -4.01 13.98 -17.76
C ALA A 51 -3.59 15.03 -16.71
N SER A 52 -3.29 14.60 -15.48
CA SER A 52 -2.83 15.48 -14.40
C SER A 52 -1.32 15.37 -14.19
N HIS A 53 -0.53 15.59 -15.26
CA HIS A 53 0.94 15.71 -15.14
C HIS A 53 1.38 16.87 -14.23
N SER A 54 0.46 17.78 -13.92
CA SER A 54 0.61 18.85 -12.95
C SER A 54 0.23 18.47 -11.51
N ASP A 55 -0.19 17.23 -11.25
CA ASP A 55 -0.47 16.76 -9.89
C ASP A 55 0.85 16.59 -9.10
N PRO A 56 1.03 17.32 -7.98
CA PRO A 56 2.19 17.16 -7.11
C PRO A 56 2.46 15.71 -6.68
N LEU A 57 1.43 14.87 -6.55
CA LEU A 57 1.56 13.46 -6.18
C LEU A 57 2.24 12.63 -7.28
N HIS A 58 1.98 12.94 -8.54
CA HIS A 58 2.62 12.27 -9.66
C HIS A 58 4.13 12.59 -9.67
N LEU A 59 4.49 13.86 -9.53
CA LEU A 59 5.89 14.28 -9.43
C LEU A 59 6.59 13.64 -8.21
N GLN A 60 5.95 13.64 -7.04
CA GLN A 60 6.50 12.99 -5.84
C GLN A 60 6.76 11.50 -6.05
N THR A 61 5.83 10.81 -6.71
CA THR A 61 5.95 9.37 -6.97
C THR A 61 7.09 9.08 -7.97
N GLU A 62 7.25 9.90 -9.01
CA GLU A 62 8.37 9.75 -9.95
C GLU A 62 9.72 10.08 -9.32
N LEU A 63 9.78 11.11 -8.47
CA LEU A 63 10.98 11.44 -7.72
C LEU A 63 11.37 10.29 -6.79
N LEU A 64 10.41 9.70 -6.07
CA LEU A 64 10.65 8.52 -5.24
C LEU A 64 11.19 7.36 -6.07
N ARG A 65 10.56 7.03 -7.20
CA ARG A 65 11.00 5.92 -8.07
C ARG A 65 12.42 6.07 -8.56
N ARG A 66 12.87 7.30 -8.81
CA ARG A 66 14.21 7.61 -9.32
C ARG A 66 15.22 7.93 -8.23
N ALA A 67 14.77 8.12 -6.98
CA ALA A 67 15.65 8.46 -5.88
C ALA A 67 16.61 7.29 -5.60
N PRO A 68 17.90 7.54 -5.39
CA PRO A 68 18.81 6.49 -4.97
C PRO A 68 18.41 6.00 -3.57
N SER A 69 18.41 4.69 -3.33
CA SER A 69 17.92 4.10 -2.07
C SER A 69 18.56 4.70 -0.83
N TRP A 70 19.86 5.02 -0.88
CA TRP A 70 20.56 5.64 0.26
C TRP A 70 19.95 6.97 0.69
N LEU A 71 19.43 7.77 -0.26
CA LEU A 71 18.80 9.06 0.02
C LEU A 71 17.44 8.85 0.68
N VAL A 72 16.66 7.87 0.22
CA VAL A 72 15.38 7.50 0.82
C VAL A 72 15.56 7.03 2.25
N HIS A 73 16.52 6.14 2.51
CA HIS A 73 16.81 5.68 3.88
C HIS A 73 17.35 6.81 4.76
N ALA A 74 18.19 7.71 4.23
CA ALA A 74 18.64 8.88 4.98
C ALA A 74 17.48 9.81 5.35
N ALA A 75 16.53 10.04 4.44
CA ALA A 75 15.34 10.85 4.68
C ALA A 75 14.40 10.22 5.72
N LEU A 76 14.20 8.90 5.67
CA LEU A 76 13.41 8.17 6.68
C LEU A 76 14.05 8.28 8.07
N ARG A 77 15.37 8.12 8.17
CA ARG A 77 16.09 8.30 9.44
C ARG A 77 16.01 9.74 9.95
N ALA A 78 16.22 10.72 9.09
CA ALA A 78 16.18 12.14 9.44
C ALA A 78 14.79 12.61 9.89
N SER A 79 13.72 12.00 9.37
CA SER A 79 12.34 12.31 9.77
C SER A 79 11.90 11.60 11.06
N GLY A 80 12.76 10.83 11.71
CA GLY A 80 12.42 10.02 12.88
C GLY A 80 11.61 8.76 12.55
N CYS A 81 11.36 8.49 11.26
CA CYS A 81 10.63 7.33 10.76
C CYS A 81 11.56 6.16 10.40
N GLY A 82 12.78 6.14 10.94
CA GLY A 82 13.82 5.19 10.56
C GLY A 82 13.51 3.71 10.84
N GLY A 83 12.50 3.42 11.67
CA GLY A 83 11.99 2.06 11.90
C GLY A 83 10.60 1.79 11.30
N ALA A 84 9.99 2.79 10.65
CA ALA A 84 8.63 2.67 10.14
C ALA A 84 8.55 1.74 8.93
N LEU A 85 9.59 1.76 8.08
CA LEU A 85 9.69 0.86 6.94
C LEU A 85 9.81 -0.59 7.42
N GLU A 86 10.75 -0.86 8.31
CA GLU A 86 11.01 -2.17 8.89
C GLU A 86 9.76 -2.72 9.60
N ALA A 87 9.07 -1.88 10.39
CA ALA A 87 7.84 -2.26 11.05
C ALA A 87 6.71 -2.60 10.05
N ALA A 88 6.53 -1.77 9.02
CA ALA A 88 5.54 -2.03 7.97
C ALA A 88 5.87 -3.30 7.19
N SER A 89 7.15 -3.53 6.91
CA SER A 89 7.60 -4.70 6.16
C SER A 89 7.45 -5.98 6.96
N CYS A 90 7.85 -5.98 8.23
CA CYS A 90 7.64 -7.12 9.13
C CYS A 90 6.15 -7.43 9.32
N ARG A 91 5.31 -6.40 9.56
CA ARG A 91 3.86 -6.58 9.69
C ARG A 91 3.25 -7.17 8.41
N THR A 92 3.66 -6.66 7.25
CA THR A 92 3.14 -7.13 5.96
C THR A 92 3.52 -8.59 5.74
N ARG A 93 4.80 -8.93 5.94
CA ARG A 93 5.30 -10.29 5.81
C ARG A 93 4.63 -11.28 6.76
N PHE A 94 4.48 -10.91 8.02
CA PHE A 94 3.81 -11.74 9.02
C PHE A 94 2.39 -12.12 8.58
N ILE A 95 1.59 -11.14 8.14
CA ILE A 95 0.22 -11.39 7.67
C ILE A 95 0.23 -12.28 6.42
N ASP A 96 1.17 -12.08 5.51
CA ASP A 96 1.26 -12.88 4.29
C ASP A 96 1.63 -14.34 4.57
N ASP A 97 2.60 -14.57 5.46
CA ASP A 97 3.01 -15.91 5.86
C ASP A 97 1.84 -16.65 6.53
N GLU A 98 1.11 -15.99 7.43
CA GLU A 98 -0.10 -16.54 8.05
C GLU A 98 -1.13 -16.96 7.00
N LEU A 99 -1.41 -16.11 6.01
CA LEU A 99 -2.35 -16.43 4.94
C LEU A 99 -1.89 -17.59 4.05
N GLN A 100 -0.58 -17.69 3.80
CA GLN A 100 -0.01 -18.79 3.03
C GLN A 100 -0.10 -20.11 3.80
N LEU A 101 0.12 -20.09 5.12
CA LEU A 101 -0.10 -21.26 5.97
C LEU A 101 -1.56 -21.72 5.94
N GLN A 102 -2.52 -20.79 5.88
CA GLN A 102 -3.93 -21.17 5.75
C GLN A 102 -4.27 -21.83 4.40
N ARG A 103 -3.47 -21.66 3.35
CA ARG A 103 -3.74 -22.34 2.06
C ARG A 103 -3.55 -23.84 2.12
N VAL A 104 -2.58 -24.30 2.92
CA VAL A 104 -2.35 -25.72 3.11
C VAL A 104 -3.31 -26.33 4.14
N SER A 105 -4.16 -25.50 4.75
CA SER A 105 -5.24 -25.91 5.65
C SER A 105 -6.58 -26.01 4.92
N ASP A 106 -7.61 -26.53 5.59
CA ASP A 106 -8.99 -26.59 5.06
C ASP A 106 -9.75 -25.26 5.15
N VAL A 107 -9.05 -24.15 5.45
CA VAL A 107 -9.65 -22.81 5.39
C VAL A 107 -9.97 -22.45 3.93
N ARG A 108 -11.23 -22.08 3.68
CA ARG A 108 -11.74 -21.64 2.37
C ARG A 108 -12.29 -20.23 2.38
N GLN A 109 -12.31 -19.55 3.52
CA GLN A 109 -12.82 -18.19 3.66
C GLN A 109 -11.85 -17.35 4.48
N VAL A 110 -11.50 -16.16 3.98
CA VAL A 110 -10.67 -15.19 4.69
C VAL A 110 -11.39 -13.84 4.67
N VAL A 111 -11.42 -13.18 5.83
CA VAL A 111 -12.00 -11.84 5.96
C VAL A 111 -10.90 -10.87 6.36
N PHE A 112 -10.65 -9.86 5.51
CA PHE A 112 -9.78 -8.75 5.81
C PHE A 112 -10.59 -7.60 6.41
N LEU A 113 -10.37 -7.33 7.70
CA LEU A 113 -10.98 -6.20 8.41
C LEU A 113 -10.04 -5.00 8.37
N GLY A 114 -10.53 -3.85 7.91
CA GLY A 114 -9.70 -2.65 7.78
C GLY A 114 -8.54 -2.86 6.79
N ALA A 115 -8.81 -3.57 5.69
CA ALA A 115 -7.81 -3.94 4.69
C ALA A 115 -7.13 -2.73 4.04
N GLY A 116 -7.79 -1.58 4.11
CA GLY A 116 -7.41 -0.32 3.53
C GLY A 116 -7.17 -0.46 2.03
N SER A 117 -5.91 -0.33 1.67
CA SER A 117 -5.35 -0.43 0.32
C SER A 117 -4.65 -1.78 0.07
N GLY A 118 -5.04 -2.82 0.80
CA GLY A 118 -4.40 -4.13 0.74
C GLY A 118 -4.64 -4.83 -0.59
N MET A 119 -3.63 -4.86 -1.47
CA MET A 119 -3.61 -5.66 -2.72
C MET A 119 -3.24 -7.12 -2.48
N ARG A 120 -3.42 -7.62 -1.24
CA ARG A 120 -3.05 -8.98 -0.83
C ARG A 120 -3.78 -10.03 -1.67
N SER A 121 -5.06 -9.81 -1.96
CA SER A 121 -5.85 -10.69 -2.83
C SER A 121 -5.28 -10.80 -4.25
N ALA A 122 -4.66 -9.73 -4.76
CA ALA A 122 -4.10 -9.69 -6.12
C ALA A 122 -2.70 -10.32 -6.19
N ARG A 123 -1.87 -10.19 -5.14
CA ARG A 123 -0.49 -10.71 -5.13
C ARG A 123 -0.31 -12.07 -4.47
N LEU A 124 -1.18 -12.43 -3.54
CA LEU A 124 -1.16 -13.74 -2.90
C LEU A 124 -2.03 -14.67 -3.77
N ALA A 125 -1.45 -15.74 -4.33
CA ALA A 125 -2.17 -16.82 -5.03
C ALA A 125 -3.21 -17.61 -4.18
N MET A 126 -4.32 -16.97 -3.77
CA MET A 126 -5.35 -17.51 -2.86
C MET A 126 -6.41 -18.36 -3.60
N GLN A 127 -5.99 -19.22 -4.53
CA GLN A 127 -6.92 -20.03 -5.34
C GLN A 127 -7.78 -20.94 -4.47
N GLY A 128 -9.06 -21.04 -4.79
CA GLY A 128 -10.02 -21.87 -4.03
C GLY A 128 -10.47 -21.27 -2.69
N MET A 129 -10.05 -20.04 -2.37
CA MET A 129 -10.50 -19.32 -1.18
C MET A 129 -11.43 -18.16 -1.57
N THR A 130 -12.49 -17.95 -0.79
CA THR A 130 -13.31 -16.75 -0.86
C THR A 130 -12.69 -15.67 0.02
N LEU A 131 -12.40 -14.51 -0.57
CA LEU A 131 -11.83 -13.37 0.14
C LEU A 131 -12.89 -12.30 0.32
N TRP A 132 -13.14 -11.91 1.57
CA TRP A 132 -14.01 -10.79 1.92
C TRP A 132 -13.15 -9.63 2.39
N VAL A 133 -13.44 -8.44 1.87
CA VAL A 133 -12.78 -7.19 2.29
C VAL A 133 -13.82 -6.29 2.93
N VAL A 134 -13.62 -5.98 4.21
CA VAL A 134 -14.51 -5.11 4.98
C VAL A 134 -13.74 -3.86 5.37
N ASP A 135 -14.13 -2.73 4.78
CA ASP A 135 -13.51 -1.44 5.03
C ASP A 135 -14.53 -0.30 4.87
N SER A 136 -14.09 0.93 5.14
CA SER A 136 -14.80 2.12 4.74
C SER A 136 -15.05 2.14 3.22
N ARG A 137 -16.17 2.74 2.83
CA ARG A 137 -16.54 2.89 1.41
C ARG A 137 -15.45 3.57 0.60
N GLN A 138 -14.78 4.58 1.16
CA GLN A 138 -13.70 5.31 0.50
C GLN A 138 -12.50 4.39 0.16
N SER A 139 -12.08 3.53 1.09
CA SER A 139 -10.98 2.59 0.85
C SER A 139 -11.35 1.57 -0.24
N LEU A 140 -12.58 1.04 -0.20
CA LEU A 140 -13.09 0.10 -1.20
C LEU A 140 -13.21 0.74 -2.59
N ASP A 141 -13.72 1.96 -2.67
CA ASP A 141 -13.83 2.73 -3.92
C ASP A 141 -12.45 3.06 -4.51
N GLN A 142 -11.40 3.18 -3.69
CA GLN A 142 -10.03 3.38 -4.15
C GLN A 142 -9.39 2.07 -4.63
N ALA A 143 -9.54 0.98 -3.88
CA ALA A 143 -9.01 -0.33 -4.25
C ALA A 143 -9.66 -0.87 -5.54
N SER A 144 -10.97 -0.68 -5.70
CA SER A 144 -11.72 -1.14 -6.90
C SER A 144 -11.33 -0.43 -8.20
N ARG A 145 -10.68 0.75 -8.15
CA ARG A 145 -10.18 1.43 -9.37
C ARG A 145 -8.91 0.78 -9.94
N LEU A 146 -8.29 -0.11 -9.18
CA LEU A 146 -6.99 -0.71 -9.49
C LEU A 146 -7.08 -2.21 -9.80
N LEU A 147 -8.28 -2.78 -9.70
CA LEU A 147 -8.63 -4.16 -10.06
C LEU A 147 -9.35 -4.16 -11.40
#